data_AF-A0A090QSS5-F1
#
_entry.id   AF-A0A090QSS5-F1
#
_cell.length_a   1.000
_cell.length_b   1.000
_cell.length_c   1.000
_cell.angle_alpha   90.00
_cell.angle_beta   90.00
_cell.angle_gamma   90.00
#
_symmetry.space_group_name_H-M   'P 1'
#
loop_
_entity.id
_entity.type
_entity.pdbx_description
1 polymer ?
#
loop_
_entity_poly.entity_id
_entity_poly.type
_entity_poly.pdbx_seq_one_letter_code
_entity_poly.pdbx_strand_id
1 'polypeptide(L)'
;MEIVGTQPVYDSIAMFEEKMPEYIAILDSNMTAKDQDGIKFEAHKIKGAAGSIGLKHIQQVAQKAQSPELPAWWENINDWVDEIKNGYHNDLQVLKEWLAQQEKTS
;
A
#
# COMPACT_ATOMS: atom_id res chain seq x y z
N MET A 1 28.57 11.96 -9.00
CA MET A 1 27.61 10.98 -8.45
C MET A 1 26.72 11.80 -7.54
N GLU A 2 25.58 12.28 -8.03
CA GLU A 2 24.62 12.96 -7.16
C GLU A 2 24.12 11.91 -6.18
N ILE A 3 24.40 12.13 -4.89
CA ILE A 3 23.66 11.46 -3.84
C ILE A 3 22.24 11.98 -4.01
N VAL A 4 21.38 11.18 -4.63
CA VAL A 4 19.95 11.47 -4.67
C VAL A 4 19.52 11.50 -3.21
N GLY A 5 19.34 12.70 -2.66
CA GLY A 5 18.94 12.89 -1.27
C GLY A 5 17.60 12.21 -0.98
N THR A 6 17.17 12.25 0.27
CA THR A 6 15.87 11.70 0.74
C THR A 6 14.65 12.36 0.09
N GLN A 7 14.80 13.54 -0.55
CA GLN A 7 13.70 14.33 -1.10
C GLN A 7 12.78 13.57 -2.07
N PRO A 8 13.26 12.85 -3.11
CA PRO A 8 12.37 12.13 -4.01
C PRO A 8 11.58 11.01 -3.33
N VAL A 9 12.09 10.48 -2.21
CA VAL A 9 11.36 9.49 -1.39
C VAL A 9 10.21 10.17 -0.66
N TYR A 10 10.42 11.36 -0.08
CA TYR A 10 9.35 12.15 0.53
C TYR A 10 8.27 12.56 -0.48
N ASP A 11 8.65 12.96 -1.69
CA ASP A 11 7.69 13.30 -2.75
C ASP A 11 6.83 12.08 -3.13
N SER A 12 7.46 10.91 -3.22
CA SER A 12 6.76 9.64 -3.49
C SER A 12 5.83 9.24 -2.34
N ILE A 13 6.23 9.47 -1.10
CA ILE A 13 5.39 9.26 0.09
C ILE A 13 4.18 10.19 0.09
N ALA A 14 4.36 11.48 -0.23
CA ALA A 14 3.27 12.44 -0.29
C ALA A 14 2.23 12.06 -1.35
N MET A 15 2.70 11.63 -2.53
CA MET A 15 1.83 11.12 -3.59
C MET A 15 1.07 9.85 -3.13
N PHE A 16 1.74 8.93 -2.44
CA PHE A 16 1.08 7.75 -1.87
C PHE A 16 -0.02 8.15 -0.87
N GLU A 17 0.26 9.06 0.05
CA GLU A 17 -0.71 9.54 1.05
C GLU A 17 -1.92 10.24 0.41
N GLU A 18 -1.72 10.97 -0.68
CA GLU A 18 -2.80 11.61 -1.44
C GLU A 18 -3.71 10.56 -2.12
N LYS A 19 -3.12 9.53 -2.74
CA LYS A 19 -3.86 8.55 -3.56
C LYS A 19 -4.47 7.40 -2.77
N MET A 20 -3.87 7.01 -1.65
CA MET A 20 -4.30 5.84 -0.89
C MET A 20 -5.78 5.90 -0.44
N PRO A 21 -6.33 7.04 0.03
CA PRO A 21 -7.74 7.13 0.38
C PRO A 21 -8.69 6.87 -0.81
N GLU A 22 -8.32 7.32 -2.01
CA GLU A 22 -9.07 7.06 -3.25
C GLU A 22 -9.06 5.56 -3.57
N TYR A 23 -7.88 4.93 -3.48
CA TYR A 23 -7.75 3.49 -3.72
C TYR A 23 -8.57 2.65 -2.72
N ILE A 24 -8.54 3.01 -1.43
CA ILE A 24 -9.35 2.34 -0.40
C ILE A 24 -10.85 2.51 -0.66
N ALA A 25 -11.31 3.70 -1.04
CA ALA A 25 -12.72 3.93 -1.32
C ALA A 25 -13.23 3.10 -2.50
N ILE A 26 -12.45 3.00 -3.58
CA ILE A 26 -12.78 2.16 -4.73
C ILE A 26 -12.76 0.68 -4.34
N LEU A 27 -11.76 0.25 -3.57
CA LEU A 27 -11.64 -1.12 -3.07
C LEU A 27 -12.85 -1.51 -2.22
N ASP A 28 -13.25 -0.67 -1.26
CA ASP A 28 -14.44 -0.89 -0.41
C ASP A 28 -15.73 -0.98 -1.25
N SER A 29 -15.86 -0.16 -2.29
CA SER A 29 -16.98 -0.23 -3.24
C SER A 29 -17.01 -1.58 -3.96
N ASN A 30 -15.87 -2.03 -4.49
CA ASN A 30 -15.76 -3.32 -5.18
C ASN A 30 -15.99 -4.50 -4.23
N MET A 31 -15.53 -4.41 -2.98
CA MET A 31 -15.82 -5.38 -1.92
C MET A 31 -17.32 -5.49 -1.64
N THR A 32 -18.01 -4.35 -1.54
CA THR A 32 -19.47 -4.30 -1.34
C THR A 32 -20.22 -4.91 -2.52
N ALA A 33 -19.78 -4.62 -3.75
CA ALA A 33 -20.35 -5.18 -4.97
C ALA A 33 -19.99 -6.65 -5.22
N LYS A 34 -19.04 -7.21 -4.44
CA LYS A 34 -18.39 -8.51 -4.69
C LYS A 34 -17.80 -8.62 -6.11
N ASP A 35 -17.28 -7.50 -6.63
CA ASP A 35 -16.62 -7.45 -7.94
C ASP A 35 -15.17 -7.94 -7.80
N GLN A 36 -14.93 -9.21 -8.14
CA GLN A 36 -13.60 -9.83 -8.04
C GLN A 36 -12.55 -9.13 -8.89
N ASP A 37 -12.89 -8.77 -10.13
CA ASP A 37 -11.94 -8.13 -11.04
C ASP A 37 -11.63 -6.71 -10.59
N GLY A 38 -12.65 -5.98 -10.09
CA GLY A 38 -12.49 -4.68 -9.45
C GLY A 38 -11.60 -4.73 -8.21
N ILE A 39 -11.80 -5.71 -7.32
CA ILE A 39 -10.96 -5.90 -6.12
C ILE A 39 -9.51 -6.18 -6.53
N LYS A 40 -9.30 -7.10 -7.47
CA LYS A 40 -7.97 -7.44 -7.98
C LYS A 40 -7.24 -6.24 -8.56
N PHE A 41 -7.93 -5.46 -9.39
CA PHE A 41 -7.36 -4.29 -10.04
C PHE A 41 -6.98 -3.20 -9.03
N GLU A 42 -7.82 -2.96 -8.03
CA GLU A 42 -7.53 -1.93 -7.03
C GLU A 42 -6.41 -2.37 -6.08
N ALA A 43 -6.41 -3.63 -5.65
CA ALA A 43 -5.30 -4.22 -4.89
C ALA A 43 -3.96 -4.17 -5.67
N HIS A 44 -4.00 -4.32 -7.00
CA HIS A 44 -2.81 -4.17 -7.85
C HIS A 44 -2.22 -2.76 -7.79
N LYS A 45 -3.05 -1.71 -7.84
CA LYS A 45 -2.59 -0.32 -7.72
C LYS A 45 -1.95 -0.07 -6.35
N ILE A 46 -2.61 -0.51 -5.28
CA ILE A 46 -2.10 -0.39 -3.91
C ILE A 46 -0.74 -1.09 -3.78
N LYS A 47 -0.62 -2.32 -4.31
CA LYS A 47 0.66 -3.06 -4.32
C LYS A 47 1.75 -2.27 -5.03
N GLY A 48 1.46 -1.69 -6.20
CA GLY A 48 2.42 -0.90 -6.98
C GLY A 48 2.88 0.34 -6.22
N ALA A 49 1.93 1.09 -5.66
CA ALA A 49 2.18 2.30 -4.90
C ALA A 49 2.96 2.01 -3.59
N ALA A 50 2.59 0.97 -2.85
CA ALA A 50 3.32 0.58 -1.64
C ALA A 50 4.75 0.11 -1.96
N GLY A 51 4.91 -0.61 -3.09
CA GLY A 51 6.21 -1.08 -3.56
C GLY A 51 7.16 0.04 -3.96
N SER A 52 6.68 1.15 -4.53
CA SER A 52 7.54 2.25 -4.98
C SER A 52 8.14 3.06 -3.83
N ILE A 53 7.48 3.08 -2.66
CA ILE A 53 7.96 3.76 -1.45
C ILE A 53 8.53 2.81 -0.39
N GLY A 54 8.57 1.50 -0.66
CA GLY A 54 9.19 0.51 0.22
C GLY A 54 8.31 0.04 1.40
N LEU A 55 6.99 0.26 1.37
CA LEU A 55 6.05 -0.30 2.37
C LEU A 55 5.84 -1.80 2.12
N LYS A 56 6.84 -2.60 2.49
CA LYS A 56 6.90 -4.04 2.20
C LYS A 56 5.72 -4.83 2.76
N HIS A 57 5.25 -4.48 3.96
CA HIS A 57 4.12 -5.15 4.59
C HIS A 57 2.84 -4.91 3.77
N ILE A 58 2.44 -3.66 3.51
CA ILE A 58 1.28 -3.34 2.65
C ILE A 58 1.42 -3.95 1.25
N GLN A 59 2.60 -3.92 0.66
CA GLN A 59 2.86 -4.55 -0.65
C GLN A 59 2.56 -6.06 -0.62
N GLN A 60 2.93 -6.76 0.44
CA GLN A 60 2.70 -8.21 0.59
C GLN A 60 1.23 -8.54 0.84
N VAL A 61 0.53 -7.74 1.64
CA VAL A 61 -0.90 -7.93 1.89
C VAL A 61 -1.70 -7.66 0.61
N ALA A 62 -1.39 -6.56 -0.09
CA ALA A 62 -1.98 -6.24 -1.38
C ALA A 62 -1.71 -7.32 -2.44
N GLN A 63 -0.54 -7.98 -2.41
CA GLN A 63 -0.26 -9.14 -3.26
C GLN A 63 -1.25 -10.29 -3.04
N LYS A 64 -1.64 -10.58 -1.78
CA LYS A 64 -2.65 -11.61 -1.50
C LYS A 64 -4.03 -11.17 -2.00
N ALA A 65 -4.40 -9.91 -1.73
CA ALA A 65 -5.65 -9.33 -2.18
C ALA A 65 -5.79 -9.33 -3.71
N GLN A 66 -4.72 -9.08 -4.48
CA GLN A 66 -4.79 -9.13 -5.96
C GLN A 66 -4.74 -10.54 -6.57
N SER A 67 -4.69 -11.61 -5.76
CA SER A 67 -4.47 -12.99 -6.21
C SER A 67 -5.71 -13.88 -5.97
N PRO A 68 -6.80 -13.68 -6.73
CA PRO A 68 -8.04 -14.45 -6.57
C PRO A 68 -7.89 -15.96 -6.81
N GLU A 69 -6.79 -16.39 -7.41
CA GLU A 69 -6.39 -17.79 -7.56
C GLU A 69 -5.99 -18.49 -6.25
N LEU A 70 -5.76 -17.73 -5.17
CA LEU A 70 -5.40 -18.31 -3.88
C LEU A 70 -6.56 -19.15 -3.30
N PRO A 71 -6.26 -20.30 -2.66
CA PRO A 71 -7.29 -21.05 -1.94
C PRO A 71 -7.99 -20.19 -0.90
N ALA A 72 -9.31 -20.35 -0.78
CA ALA A 72 -10.14 -19.62 0.18
C ALA A 72 -9.99 -18.08 0.09
N TRP A 73 -9.67 -17.53 -1.09
CA TRP A 73 -9.47 -16.09 -1.26
C TRP A 73 -10.66 -15.26 -0.76
N TRP A 74 -11.90 -15.66 -1.10
CA TRP A 74 -13.11 -14.98 -0.63
C TRP A 74 -13.32 -15.03 0.89
N GLU A 75 -12.77 -16.03 1.56
CA GLU A 75 -12.84 -16.16 3.01
C GLU A 75 -11.84 -15.22 3.69
N ASN A 76 -10.68 -14.97 3.05
CA ASN A 76 -9.58 -14.18 3.61
C ASN A 76 -9.54 -12.72 3.14
N ILE A 77 -10.25 -12.36 2.06
CA ILE A 77 -10.10 -11.05 1.43
C ILE A 77 -10.47 -9.88 2.35
N ASN A 78 -11.47 -10.05 3.23
CA ASN A 78 -11.83 -9.02 4.21
C ASN A 78 -10.67 -8.72 5.16
N ASP A 79 -10.01 -9.76 5.68
CA ASP A 79 -8.88 -9.61 6.60
C ASP A 79 -7.72 -8.86 5.95
N TRP A 80 -7.39 -9.18 4.69
CA TRP A 80 -6.32 -8.49 3.97
C TRP A 80 -6.67 -7.03 3.65
N VAL A 81 -7.93 -6.75 3.30
CA VAL A 81 -8.39 -5.36 3.06
C VAL A 81 -8.33 -4.56 4.37
N ASP A 82 -8.76 -5.13 5.48
CA ASP A 82 -8.69 -4.48 6.79
C ASP A 82 -7.23 -4.29 7.26
N GLU A 83 -6.35 -5.25 7.01
CA GLU A 83 -4.91 -5.15 7.29
C GLU A 83 -4.25 -4.03 6.48
N ILE A 84 -4.62 -3.86 5.20
CA ILE A 84 -4.17 -2.71 4.39
C ILE A 84 -4.65 -1.40 5.01
N LYS A 85 -5.96 -1.27 5.28
CA LYS A 85 -6.59 -0.03 5.76
C LYS A 85 -6.06 0.41 7.11
N ASN A 86 -5.85 -0.53 8.03
CA ASN A 86 -5.40 -0.24 9.38
C ASN A 86 -3.86 -0.14 9.49
N GLY A 87 -3.13 -0.80 8.59
CA GLY A 87 -1.68 -0.90 8.66
C GLY A 87 -0.92 0.26 8.00
N TYR A 88 -1.43 0.82 6.89
CA TYR A 88 -0.60 1.67 6.03
C TYR A 88 -0.12 2.97 6.71
N HIS A 89 -0.95 3.55 7.59
CA HIS A 89 -0.55 4.75 8.35
C HIS A 89 0.61 4.49 9.30
N ASN A 90 0.58 3.36 10.00
CA ASN A 90 1.67 2.97 10.89
C ASN A 90 2.97 2.70 10.11
N ASP A 91 2.86 1.98 8.99
CA ASP A 91 4.03 1.68 8.15
C ASP A 91 4.63 2.96 7.53
N LEU A 92 3.80 3.92 7.14
CA LEU A 92 4.24 5.25 6.70
C LEU A 92 4.97 6.02 7.81
N GLN A 93 4.46 5.97 9.04
CA GLN A 93 5.11 6.61 10.17
C GLN A 93 6.51 6.02 10.39
N VAL A 94 6.64 4.69 10.42
CA VAL A 94 7.94 4.00 10.56
C VAL A 94 8.90 4.38 9.44
N LEU A 95 8.41 4.46 8.20
CA LEU A 95 9.23 4.88 7.05
C LEU A 95 9.73 6.33 7.19
N LYS A 96 8.84 7.27 7.57
CA LYS A 96 9.20 8.68 7.78
C LYS A 96 10.22 8.83 8.93
N GLU A 97 10.04 8.09 10.02
CA GLU A 97 10.98 8.08 11.13
C GLU A 97 12.36 7.54 10.72
N TRP A 98 12.39 6.48 9.91
CA TRP A 98 13.63 5.93 9.37
C TRP A 98 14.36 6.94 8.46
N LEU A 99 13.63 7.61 7.56
CA LEU A 99 14.21 8.65 6.68
C LEU A 99 14.82 9.81 7.47
N ALA A 100 14.11 10.30 8.50
CA ALA A 100 14.61 11.36 9.36
C ALA A 100 15.90 10.95 10.13
N GLN A 101 16.11 9.66 10.40
CA GLN A 101 17.36 9.16 10.99
C GLN A 101 18.50 9.09 9.96
N GLN A 102 18.21 8.76 8.70
CA GLN A 102 19.21 8.78 7.63
C GLN A 102 19.73 10.19 7.37
N GLU A 103 18.85 11.20 7.41
CA GLU A 103 19.24 12.62 7.24
C GLU A 103 20.14 13.13 8.37
N LYS A 104 19.98 12.62 9.60
CA LYS A 104 20.85 12.99 10.74
C LYS A 104 22.22 12.33 10.71
N THR A 105 22.34 11.23 9.97
CA THR A 105 23.55 10.39 9.91
C THR A 105 24.36 10.63 8.64
N SER A 106 23.80 11.38 7.67
CA SER A 106 24.45 11.80 6.42
C SER A 106 25.16 13.14 6.59
#